data_AF-A0A7C5AQ08-F1
#
_entry.id   AF-A0A7C5AQ08-F1
#
_cell.length_a   1.000
_cell.length_b   1.000
_cell.length_c   1.000
_cell.angle_alpha   90.00
_cell.angle_beta   90.00
_cell.angle_gamma   90.00
#
_symmetry.space_group_name_H-M   'P 1'
#
loop_
_entity.id
_entity.type
_entity.pdbx_description
1 polymer ?
#
loop_
_entity_poly.entity_id
_entity_poly.type
_entity_poly.pdbx_seq_one_letter_code
_entity_poly.pdbx_strand_id
1 'polypeptide(L)'
;MRMPVGYRARRCSMEQASWCEARGSCLSVQQVEELQARLSRLEGHIHAIGRMLNEKRDCQELLLQVAAVKSALNQVTVKLLEGYLEGCLASGRAVQGEPLDALKAALALALKFS
;
A
#
# COMPACT_ATOMS: atom_id res chain seq x y z
N MET A 1 -14.78 -5.99 19.58
CA MET A 1 -13.71 -4.99 19.35
C MET A 1 -14.05 -4.19 18.09
N ARG A 2 -14.64 -3.02 18.27
CA ARG A 2 -14.94 -2.03 17.22
C ARG A 2 -13.95 -0.88 17.43
N MET A 3 -13.18 -0.51 16.42
CA MET A 3 -12.37 0.72 16.45
C MET A 3 -13.30 1.94 16.37
N PRO A 4 -13.02 3.05 17.07
CA PRO A 4 -13.91 4.20 17.09
C PRO A 4 -13.71 5.07 15.84
N VAL A 5 -14.80 5.21 15.08
CA VAL A 5 -14.95 6.16 13.96
C VAL A 5 -15.07 7.56 14.56
N GLY A 6 -13.94 8.26 14.65
CA GLY A 6 -13.83 9.58 15.30
C GLY A 6 -12.82 10.48 14.60
N TYR A 7 -12.87 10.56 13.27
CA TYR A 7 -12.04 11.49 12.49
C TYR A 7 -12.81 12.81 12.29
N ARG A 8 -12.65 13.75 13.21
CA ARG A 8 -13.04 15.15 12.97
C ARG A 8 -12.00 15.81 12.06
N ALA A 9 -12.25 15.76 10.76
CA ALA A 9 -11.57 16.62 9.80
C ALA A 9 -11.90 18.08 10.14
N ARG A 10 -10.87 18.92 10.39
CA ARG A 10 -11.05 20.36 10.24
C ARG A 10 -11.11 20.65 8.74
N ARG A 11 -12.05 21.54 8.37
CA ARG A 11 -12.37 21.93 6.99
C ARG A 11 -11.09 22.38 6.25
N CYS A 12 -10.67 21.60 5.25
CA CYS A 12 -9.68 22.04 4.26
C CYS A 12 -10.36 22.96 3.23
N SER A 13 -9.77 24.12 2.96
CA SER A 13 -10.23 25.02 1.90
C SER A 13 -9.74 24.52 0.54
N MET A 14 -10.68 23.89 -0.16
CA MET A 14 -10.97 23.76 -1.60
C MET A 14 -9.91 23.75 -2.73
N GLU A 15 -8.63 24.04 -2.54
CA GLU A 15 -7.63 23.95 -3.62
C GLU A 15 -6.42 23.13 -3.21
N GLN A 16 -6.56 21.80 -3.37
CA GLN A 16 -5.48 20.88 -3.74
C GLN A 16 -4.16 20.99 -2.95
N ALA A 17 -4.15 20.67 -1.66
CA ALA A 17 -2.98 20.11 -0.97
C ALA A 17 -3.29 19.96 0.53
N SER A 18 -3.59 18.76 1.03
CA SER A 18 -3.51 18.52 2.49
C SER A 18 -3.81 17.07 2.91
N TRP A 19 -2.99 16.12 2.43
CA TRP A 19 -2.61 14.97 3.27
C TRP A 19 -1.34 15.27 4.10
N CYS A 20 -0.92 16.54 4.15
CA CYS A 20 0.50 16.89 4.24
C CYS A 20 1.06 17.34 5.59
N GLU A 21 0.38 17.22 6.74
CA GLU A 21 0.92 17.90 7.94
C GLU A 21 0.84 17.17 9.28
N ALA A 22 0.80 15.84 9.30
CA ALA A 22 1.06 15.14 10.56
C ALA A 22 2.02 13.96 10.48
N ARG A 23 2.09 13.23 9.36
CA ARG A 23 2.89 11.99 9.29
C ARG A 23 3.34 11.64 7.86
N GLY A 24 4.41 12.27 7.37
CA GLY A 24 5.37 11.71 6.39
C GLY A 24 4.90 11.05 5.08
N SER A 25 3.61 11.01 4.76
CA SER A 25 3.07 10.41 3.55
C SER A 25 2.90 11.48 2.47
N CYS A 26 3.53 11.28 1.31
CA CYS A 26 3.42 12.16 0.16
C CYS A 26 2.40 11.66 -0.88
N LEU A 27 1.56 10.69 -0.51
CA LEU A 27 0.55 10.13 -1.41
C LEU A 27 -0.61 11.11 -1.60
N SER A 28 -1.14 11.17 -2.82
CA SER A 28 -2.36 11.90 -3.15
C SER A 28 -3.60 11.20 -2.59
N VAL A 29 -4.71 11.94 -2.45
CA VAL A 29 -6.02 11.38 -2.02
C VAL A 29 -6.40 10.20 -2.91
N GLN A 30 -6.23 10.34 -4.23
CA GLN A 30 -6.56 9.31 -5.22
C GLN A 30 -5.69 8.06 -5.06
N GLN A 31 -4.38 8.23 -4.83
CA GLN A 31 -3.45 7.12 -4.59
C GLN A 31 -3.84 6.35 -3.31
N VAL A 32 -4.23 7.04 -2.25
CA VAL A 32 -4.68 6.41 -1.00
C VAL A 32 -5.96 5.61 -1.23
N GLU A 33 -6.95 6.16 -1.93
CA GLU A 33 -8.19 5.45 -2.25
C GLU A 33 -7.95 4.21 -3.11
N GLU A 34 -7.08 4.31 -4.13
CA GLU A 34 -6.72 3.17 -4.97
C GLU A 34 -6.02 2.07 -4.18
N LEU A 35 -5.05 2.43 -3.34
CA LEU A 35 -4.32 1.49 -2.48
C LEU A 35 -5.27 0.81 -1.49
N GLN A 36 -6.18 1.56 -0.86
CA GLN A 36 -7.20 0.99 0.01
C GLN A 36 -8.10 -0.01 -0.73
N ALA A 37 -8.58 0.33 -1.94
CA ALA A 37 -9.42 -0.55 -2.73
C ALA A 37 -8.68 -1.85 -3.14
N ARG A 38 -7.37 -1.81 -3.36
CA ARG A 38 -6.53 -2.99 -3.62
C ARG A 38 -6.36 -3.84 -2.35
N LEU A 39 -6.08 -3.21 -1.20
CA LEU A 39 -5.92 -3.89 0.07
C LEU A 39 -7.21 -4.59 0.53
N SER A 40 -8.38 -3.95 0.36
CA SER A 40 -9.67 -4.57 0.70
C SER A 40 -9.95 -5.84 -0.11
N ARG A 41 -9.53 -5.86 -1.39
CA ARG A 41 -9.62 -7.08 -2.21
C ARG A 41 -8.69 -8.17 -1.70
N LEU A 42 -7.43 -7.82 -1.39
CA LEU A 42 -6.45 -8.73 -0.83
C LEU A 42 -6.92 -9.36 0.49
N GLU A 43 -7.56 -8.58 1.36
CA GLU A 43 -8.16 -9.09 2.60
C GLU A 43 -9.21 -10.18 2.30
N GLY A 44 -10.06 -9.95 1.29
CA GLY A 44 -11.01 -10.95 0.81
C GLY A 44 -10.34 -12.23 0.29
N HIS A 45 -9.23 -12.11 -0.44
CA HIS A 45 -8.46 -13.27 -0.91
C HIS A 45 -7.82 -14.05 0.24
N ILE A 46 -7.24 -13.36 1.24
CA ILE A 46 -6.66 -14.00 2.42
C ILE A 46 -7.75 -14.77 3.20
N HIS A 47 -8.92 -14.15 3.38
CA HIS A 47 -10.04 -14.81 4.04
C HIS A 47 -10.54 -16.03 3.24
N ALA A 48 -10.56 -15.95 1.90
CA ALA A 48 -10.92 -17.07 1.04
C ALA A 48 -9.95 -18.25 1.19
N ILE A 49 -8.63 -18.00 1.25
CA ILE A 49 -7.63 -19.04 1.51
C ILE A 49 -7.88 -19.71 2.87
N GLY A 50 -8.20 -18.93 3.91
CA GLY A 50 -8.56 -19.46 5.22
C GLY A 50 -9.76 -20.42 5.17
N ARG A 51 -10.79 -20.09 4.36
CA ARG A 51 -11.92 -21.01 4.13
C ARG A 51 -11.51 -22.27 3.38
N MET A 52 -10.69 -22.15 2.34
CA MET A 52 -10.20 -23.30 1.57
C MET A 52 -9.42 -24.30 2.44
N LEU A 53 -8.67 -23.81 3.43
CA LEU A 53 -7.99 -24.65 4.42
C LEU A 53 -8.99 -25.43 5.29
N ASN A 54 -10.03 -24.78 5.79
CA ASN A 54 -11.08 -25.44 6.58
C ASN A 54 -11.85 -26.47 5.76
N GLU A 55 -12.04 -26.20 4.47
CA GLU A 55 -12.68 -27.10 3.51
C GLU A 55 -11.77 -28.25 3.04
N LYS A 56 -10.51 -28.29 3.48
CA LYS A 56 -9.49 -29.27 3.08
C LYS A 56 -9.35 -29.38 1.55
N ARG A 57 -9.36 -28.23 0.86
CA ARG A 57 -9.16 -28.16 -0.58
C ARG A 57 -7.77 -28.64 -0.99
N ASP A 58 -7.60 -28.88 -2.28
CA ASP A 58 -6.36 -29.44 -2.82
C ASP A 58 -5.16 -28.50 -2.61
N CYS A 59 -3.99 -29.09 -2.35
CA CYS A 59 -2.77 -28.34 -2.05
C CYS A 59 -2.33 -27.48 -3.24
N GLN A 60 -2.51 -27.95 -4.48
CA GLN A 60 -2.17 -27.19 -5.68
C GLN A 60 -3.07 -25.96 -5.83
N GLU A 61 -4.36 -26.08 -5.52
CA GLU A 61 -5.30 -24.95 -5.55
C GLU A 61 -4.95 -23.90 -4.48
N LEU A 62 -4.59 -24.33 -3.26
CA LEU A 62 -4.12 -23.45 -2.20
C LEU A 62 -2.85 -22.69 -2.60
N LEU A 63 -1.86 -23.40 -3.18
CA LEU A 63 -0.63 -22.79 -3.67
C LEU A 63 -0.91 -21.74 -4.76
N LEU A 64 -1.83 -22.02 -5.67
CA LEU A 64 -2.24 -21.07 -6.71
C LEU A 64 -2.85 -19.79 -6.12
N GLN A 65 -3.71 -19.92 -5.11
CA GLN A 65 -4.32 -18.76 -4.46
C GLN A 65 -3.30 -17.92 -3.67
N VAL A 66 -2.37 -18.57 -2.97
CA VAL A 66 -1.28 -17.87 -2.28
C VAL A 66 -0.39 -17.12 -3.28
N ALA A 67 -0.07 -17.74 -4.42
CA ALA A 67 0.69 -17.09 -5.49
C ALA A 67 -0.06 -15.87 -6.07
N ALA A 68 -1.37 -15.96 -6.23
CA ALA A 68 -2.20 -14.84 -6.67
C ALA A 68 -2.17 -13.67 -5.66
N VAL A 69 -2.26 -13.95 -4.36
CA VAL A 69 -2.13 -12.95 -3.28
C VAL A 69 -0.76 -12.30 -3.31
N LYS A 70 0.32 -13.08 -3.45
CA LYS A 70 1.69 -12.54 -3.57
C LYS A 70 1.81 -11.58 -4.76
N SER A 71 1.30 -11.96 -5.93
CA SER A 71 1.32 -11.12 -7.12
C SER A 71 0.54 -9.81 -6.93
N ALA A 72 -0.65 -9.87 -6.33
CA ALA A 72 -1.45 -8.69 -6.04
C ALA A 72 -0.79 -7.77 -4.99
N LEU A 73 -0.12 -8.32 -3.97
CA LEU A 73 0.70 -7.54 -3.03
C LEU A 73 1.87 -6.84 -3.73
N ASN A 74 2.55 -7.52 -4.65
CA ASN A 74 3.64 -6.91 -5.42
C ASN A 74 3.16 -5.70 -6.23
N GLN A 75 1.96 -5.76 -6.81
CA GLN A 75 1.36 -4.61 -7.49
C GLN A 75 1.08 -3.44 -6.55
N VAL A 76 0.63 -3.70 -5.32
CA VAL A 76 0.45 -2.66 -4.30
C VAL A 76 1.79 -2.02 -3.94
N THR A 77 2.84 -2.81 -3.78
CA THR A 77 4.20 -2.33 -3.50
C THR A 77 4.71 -1.41 -4.62
N VAL A 78 4.52 -1.80 -5.88
CA VAL A 78 4.91 -0.96 -7.04
C VAL A 78 4.15 0.38 -7.02
N LYS A 79 2.83 0.35 -6.80
CA LYS A 79 2.02 1.58 -6.73
C LYS A 79 2.42 2.50 -5.58
N LEU A 80 2.74 1.92 -4.43
CA LEU A 80 3.23 2.67 -3.28
C LEU A 80 4.60 3.31 -3.56
N LEU A 81 5.48 2.58 -4.26
CA LEU A 81 6.77 3.09 -4.69
C LEU A 81 6.60 4.24 -5.69
N GLU A 82 5.76 4.10 -6.71
CA GLU A 82 5.44 5.18 -7.66
C GLU A 82 5.03 6.45 -6.92
N GLY A 83 4.09 6.36 -5.98
CA GLY A 83 3.66 7.51 -5.18
C GLY A 83 4.75 8.09 -4.26
N TYR A 84 5.67 7.25 -3.76
CA TYR A 84 6.83 7.72 -3.02
C TYR A 84 7.81 8.50 -3.92
N LEU A 85 8.06 8.02 -5.15
CA LEU A 85 8.94 8.70 -6.11
C LEU A 85 8.33 10.04 -6.56
N GLU A 86 7.05 10.03 -6.94
CA GLU A 86 6.33 11.22 -7.42
C GLU A 86 6.10 12.24 -6.30
N GLY A 87 5.79 11.78 -5.09
CA GLY A 87 5.45 12.64 -3.97
C GLY A 87 6.68 13.08 -3.17
N CYS A 88 7.44 12.13 -2.62
CA CYS A 88 8.47 12.43 -1.63
C CYS A 88 9.81 12.84 -2.24
N LEU A 89 10.26 12.19 -3.31
CA LEU A 89 11.51 12.57 -3.99
C LEU A 89 11.36 13.88 -4.77
N ALA A 90 10.28 14.04 -5.55
CA ALA A 90 10.07 15.25 -6.35
C ALA A 90 9.87 16.51 -5.48
N SER A 91 9.30 16.36 -4.27
CA SER A 91 9.07 17.48 -3.35
C SER A 91 10.29 17.81 -2.47
N GLY A 92 11.43 17.13 -2.64
CA GLY A 92 12.63 17.32 -1.80
C GLY A 92 12.44 16.94 -0.33
N ARG A 93 11.35 16.22 -0.01
CA ARG A 93 11.02 15.75 1.36
C ARG A 93 11.61 14.38 1.67
N ALA A 94 12.32 13.77 0.72
CA ALA A 94 13.03 12.52 0.93
C ALA A 94 14.07 12.66 2.05
N VAL A 95 14.27 11.56 2.78
CA VAL A 95 15.20 11.42 3.91
C VAL A 95 16.54 12.08 3.57
N GLN A 96 17.09 12.85 4.52
CA GLN A 96 18.40 13.50 4.37
C GLN A 96 19.45 12.47 3.89
N GLY A 97 19.97 12.69 2.68
CA GLY A 97 20.86 11.78 1.95
C GLY A 97 20.81 12.05 0.44
N GLU A 98 21.73 11.47 -0.33
CA GLU A 98 21.67 11.51 -1.80
C GLU A 98 20.35 10.86 -2.28
N PRO A 99 19.60 11.49 -3.20
CA PRO A 99 18.34 10.95 -3.75
C PRO A 99 18.47 9.50 -4.26
N LEU A 100 19.67 9.15 -4.71
CA LEU A 100 20.03 7.82 -5.19
C LEU A 100 19.99 6.75 -4.08
N ASP A 101 20.37 7.08 -2.85
CA ASP A 101 20.38 6.12 -1.75
C ASP A 101 18.98 5.87 -1.19
N ALA A 102 18.14 6.91 -1.14
CA ALA A 102 16.71 6.77 -0.84
C ALA A 102 16.00 5.88 -1.88
N LEU A 103 16.34 6.05 -3.17
CA LEU A 103 15.83 5.21 -4.25
C LEU A 103 16.30 3.75 -4.12
N LYS A 104 17.59 3.52 -3.85
CA LYS A 104 18.14 2.17 -3.62
C LYS A 104 17.43 1.47 -2.46
N ALA A 105 17.19 2.17 -1.34
CA ALA A 105 16.49 1.60 -0.19
C ALA A 105 15.04 1.21 -0.54
N ALA A 106 14.33 2.08 -1.26
CA ALA A 106 12.95 1.84 -1.67
C ALA A 106 12.84 0.68 -2.71
N LEU A 107 13.76 0.62 -3.66
CA LEU A 107 13.87 -0.49 -4.62
C LEU A 107 14.24 -1.80 -3.95
N ALA A 108 15.16 -1.79 -2.98
CA ALA A 108 15.54 -2.97 -2.23
C ALA A 108 14.34 -3.58 -1.48
N LEU A 109 13.47 -2.73 -0.92
CA LEU A 109 12.21 -3.18 -0.31
C LEU A 109 11.28 -3.80 -1.34
N ALA A 110 11.12 -3.18 -2.51
CA ALA A 110 10.23 -3.69 -3.56
C ALA A 110 10.71 -5.02 -4.17
N LEU A 111 12.02 -5.16 -4.40
CA LEU A 111 12.60 -6.32 -5.07
C LEU A 111 12.76 -7.53 -4.13
N LYS A 112 12.88 -7.32 -2.81
CA LYS A 112 13.06 -8.41 -1.83
C LYS A 112 11.86 -9.38 -1.72
N PHE A 113 10.69 -8.99 -2.22
CA PHE A 113 9.46 -9.80 -2.15
C PHE A 113 9.05 -10.40 -3.52
N SER A 114 9.93 -10.29 -4.53
CA SER A 114 9.78 -10.91 -5.86
C SER A 114 9.87 -12.43 -5.78
#